data_AF-A0A212D1M3-F1
#
_entry.id   AF-A0A212D1M3-F1
#
_cell.length_a   1.000
_cell.length_b   1.000
_cell.length_c   1.000
_cell.angle_alpha   90.00
_cell.angle_beta   90.00
_cell.angle_gamma   90.00
#
_symmetry.space_group_name_H-M   'P 1'
#
loop_
_entity.id
_entity.type
_entity.pdbx_description
1 polymer ?
#
loop_
_entity_poly.entity_id
_entity_poly.type
_entity_poly.pdbx_seq_one_letter_code
_entity_poly.pdbx_strand_id
1 'polypeptide(L)'
;MSFLLSALKTIDNLGVSGGRLHQKNLCLRLKAEALIKLSDYESSEEAIRTLDQVSDANNIPGLLVLKGLAYLNKGSLDEASKIMEDLLSSYPDLTEAHALEALIHFTKKDYLQAEKWKAFELDDTDAESGAAAVDLSVELEEMETALAILTTVTQKASAGTAKWAWLRRGLYYLKAGQHSQAVAE
;
A
#
# COMPACT_ATOMS: atom_id res chain seq x y z
N MET A 1 -9.73 -2.29 22.42
CA MET A 1 -10.07 -1.71 23.74
C MET A 1 -9.01 -1.96 24.82
N SER A 2 -8.24 -3.05 24.77
CA SER A 2 -7.17 -3.37 25.75
C SER A 2 -5.97 -2.41 25.73
N PHE A 3 -5.59 -1.88 24.55
CA PHE A 3 -4.44 -0.97 24.41
C PHE A 3 -4.65 0.40 25.04
N LEU A 4 -5.86 0.98 24.94
CA LEU A 4 -6.20 2.25 25.59
C LEU A 4 -6.12 2.15 27.12
N LEU A 5 -6.55 1.02 27.68
CA LEU A 5 -6.46 0.73 29.11
C LEU A 5 -5.02 0.54 29.58
N SER A 6 -4.18 -0.11 28.76
CA SER A 6 -2.75 -0.22 29.02
C SER A 6 -2.06 1.14 28.98
N ALA A 7 -2.40 2.00 28.02
CA ALA A 7 -1.86 3.35 27.90
C ALA A 7 -2.24 4.22 29.11
N LEU A 8 -3.48 4.15 29.58
CA LEU A 8 -3.94 4.81 30.80
C LEU A 8 -3.19 4.33 32.06
N LYS A 9 -2.94 3.02 32.18
CA LYS A 9 -2.25 2.45 33.35
C LYS A 9 -0.78 2.85 33.44
N THR A 10 -0.14 3.13 32.30
CA THR A 10 1.25 3.63 32.25
C THR A 10 1.34 5.10 32.64
N ILE A 11 0.28 5.89 32.41
CA ILE A 11 0.20 7.32 32.75
C ILE A 11 0.22 7.53 34.27
N ASP A 12 -0.47 6.67 35.04
CA ASP A 12 -0.57 6.81 36.50
C ASP A 12 0.74 6.54 37.26
N ASN A 13 1.68 5.80 36.68
CA ASN A 13 2.89 5.32 37.39
C ASN A 13 4.12 6.25 37.33
N LEU A 14 4.09 7.37 36.59
CA LEU A 14 5.32 8.08 36.18
C LEU A 14 5.53 9.48 36.81
N GLY A 15 4.93 9.73 37.97
CA GLY A 15 4.94 11.04 38.65
C GLY A 15 6.26 11.57 39.22
N VAL A 16 7.45 11.03 38.89
CA VAL A 16 8.70 11.45 39.59
C VAL A 16 9.88 11.76 38.63
N SER A 17 10.16 13.07 38.52
CA SER A 17 11.48 13.67 38.26
C SER A 17 12.19 13.59 36.89
N GLY A 18 11.49 13.19 35.81
CA GLY A 18 11.90 13.43 34.40
C GLY A 18 10.76 13.99 33.53
N GLY A 19 9.67 14.40 34.20
CA GLY A 19 8.32 14.26 33.70
C GLY A 19 7.96 15.11 32.49
N ARG A 20 8.38 16.39 32.41
CA ARG A 20 7.72 17.32 31.48
C ARG A 20 8.09 17.10 30.01
N LEU A 21 9.37 16.88 29.69
CA LEU A 21 9.81 16.59 28.32
C LEU A 21 9.39 15.17 27.90
N HIS A 22 9.54 14.20 28.80
CA HIS A 22 9.13 12.82 28.56
C HIS A 22 7.63 12.70 28.32
N GLN A 23 6.79 13.34 29.16
CA GLN A 23 5.34 13.40 28.98
C GLN A 23 4.98 14.12 27.68
N LYS A 24 5.67 15.21 27.33
CA LYS A 24 5.46 15.90 26.04
C LYS A 24 5.72 14.95 24.87
N ASN A 25 6.86 14.26 24.87
CA ASN A 25 7.21 13.33 23.80
C ASN A 25 6.23 12.15 23.74
N LEU A 26 5.77 11.64 24.88
CA LEU A 26 4.73 10.60 24.94
C LEU A 26 3.41 11.08 24.33
N CYS A 27 2.96 12.29 24.69
CA CYS A 27 1.74 12.88 24.13
C CYS A 27 1.85 13.08 22.62
N LEU A 28 2.99 13.57 22.13
CA LEU A 28 3.23 13.75 20.69
C LEU A 28 3.20 12.41 19.95
N ARG A 29 3.85 11.37 20.51
CA ARG A 29 3.80 10.02 19.95
C ARG A 29 2.38 9.47 19.88
N LEU A 30 1.63 9.53 20.98
CA LEU A 30 0.24 9.04 21.02
C LEU A 30 -0.66 9.79 20.03
N LYS A 31 -0.46 11.11 19.89
CA LYS A 31 -1.16 11.91 18.89
C LYS A 31 -0.82 11.43 17.46
N ALA A 32 0.46 11.22 17.15
CA ALA A 32 0.86 10.72 15.84
C ALA A 32 0.29 9.32 15.55
N GLU A 33 0.30 8.41 16.52
CA GLU A 33 -0.32 7.08 16.38
C GLU A 33 -1.81 7.18 16.08
N ALA A 34 -2.54 8.06 16.77
CA ALA A 34 -3.96 8.29 16.52
C ALA A 34 -4.21 8.86 15.11
N LEU A 35 -3.41 9.83 14.68
CA LEU A 35 -3.51 10.44 13.36
C LEU A 35 -3.20 9.43 12.23
N ILE A 36 -2.17 8.59 12.39
CA ILE A 36 -1.82 7.53 11.44
C ILE A 36 -2.99 6.54 11.28
N LYS A 37 -3.75 6.27 12.35
CA LYS A 37 -4.92 5.37 12.28
C LYS A 37 -6.09 5.93 11.50
N LEU A 38 -6.16 7.24 11.27
CA LEU A 38 -7.19 7.85 10.43
C LEU A 38 -6.89 7.60 8.93
N SER A 39 -5.62 7.38 8.59
CA SER A 39 -5.16 6.96 7.25
C SER A 39 -5.54 7.91 6.09
N ASP A 40 -5.95 9.15 6.39
CA ASP A 40 -6.16 10.19 5.38
C ASP A 40 -4.91 11.07 5.22
N TYR A 41 -4.87 11.81 4.10
CA TYR A 41 -3.73 12.66 3.73
C TYR A 41 -3.43 13.74 4.78
N GLU A 42 -4.45 14.45 5.27
CA GLU A 42 -4.30 15.59 6.17
C GLU A 42 -3.81 15.15 7.54
N SER A 43 -4.41 14.10 8.10
CA SER A 43 -3.99 13.49 9.36
C SER A 43 -2.57 12.94 9.24
N SER A 44 -2.21 12.35 8.10
CA SER A 44 -0.86 11.83 7.87
C SER A 44 0.19 12.95 7.80
N GLU A 45 -0.11 14.08 7.16
CA GLU A 45 0.75 15.26 7.23
C GLU A 45 0.91 15.78 8.65
N GLU A 46 -0.18 15.85 9.41
CA GLU A 46 -0.12 16.31 10.80
C GLU A 46 0.67 15.33 11.69
N ALA A 47 0.57 14.02 11.43
CA ALA A 47 1.33 13.00 12.14
C ALA A 47 2.84 13.20 11.93
N ILE A 48 3.27 13.43 10.69
CA ILE A 48 4.67 13.70 10.34
C ILE A 48 5.17 14.94 11.09
N ARG A 49 4.43 16.06 11.02
CA ARG A 49 4.78 17.30 11.73
C ARG A 49 4.83 17.12 13.25
N THR A 50 3.98 16.25 13.79
CA THR A 50 3.94 15.93 15.22
C THR A 50 5.16 15.10 15.63
N LEU A 51 5.56 14.12 14.82
CA LEU A 51 6.75 13.30 15.06
C LEU A 51 8.03 14.13 14.99
N ASP A 52 8.10 15.11 14.08
CA ASP A 52 9.25 16.02 13.95
C ASP A 52 9.45 16.94 15.16
N GLN A 53 8.41 17.11 16.00
CA GLN A 53 8.52 17.87 17.26
C GLN A 53 9.10 17.04 18.41
N VAL A 54 9.22 15.72 18.25
CA VAL A 54 9.80 14.84 19.26
C VAL A 54 11.32 14.94 19.16
N SER A 55 11.96 15.34 20.26
CA SER A 55 13.42 15.37 20.33
C SER A 55 14.02 13.99 20.07
N ASP A 56 15.08 13.93 19.27
CA ASP A 56 15.77 12.70 18.86
C ASP A 56 14.88 11.69 18.11
N ALA A 57 13.77 12.13 17.49
CA ALA A 57 12.86 11.27 16.73
C ALA A 57 13.57 10.39 15.70
N ASN A 58 14.59 10.93 15.03
CA ASN A 58 15.35 10.22 14.01
C ASN A 58 16.27 9.11 14.55
N ASN A 59 16.42 9.01 15.88
CA ASN A 59 17.25 8.00 16.54
C ASN A 59 16.41 6.93 17.26
N ILE A 60 15.08 7.05 17.23
CA ILE A 60 14.16 6.12 17.90
C ILE A 60 13.47 5.28 16.83
N PRO A 61 13.80 3.97 16.69
CA PRO A 61 13.31 3.15 15.59
C PRO A 61 11.78 3.09 15.49
N GLY A 62 11.09 3.00 16.64
CA GLY A 62 9.64 3.01 16.68
C GLY A 62 9.01 4.32 16.16
N LEU A 63 9.68 5.47 16.32
CA LEU A 63 9.19 6.75 15.77
C LEU A 63 9.46 6.86 14.27
N LEU A 64 10.59 6.32 13.80
CA LEU A 64 10.88 6.19 12.37
C LEU A 64 9.85 5.28 11.68
N VAL A 65 9.47 4.15 12.28
CA VAL A 65 8.39 3.28 11.77
C VAL A 65 7.08 4.06 11.65
N LEU A 66 6.68 4.80 12.69
CA LEU A 66 5.47 5.63 12.64
C LEU A 66 5.55 6.70 11.54
N LYS A 67 6.73 7.30 11.35
CA LYS A 67 6.95 8.30 10.30
C LYS A 67 6.85 7.67 8.90
N GLY A 68 7.43 6.48 8.70
CA GLY A 68 7.30 5.71 7.47
C GLY A 68 5.85 5.34 7.16
N LEU A 69 5.09 4.89 8.16
CA LEU A 69 3.64 4.62 8.02
C LEU A 69 2.84 5.89 7.66
N ALA A 70 3.20 7.04 8.23
CA ALA A 70 2.55 8.30 7.90
C ALA A 70 2.85 8.73 6.45
N TYR A 71 4.08 8.58 5.97
CA TYR A 71 4.41 8.82 4.55
C TYR A 71 3.69 7.85 3.61
N LEU A 72 3.58 6.57 4.00
CA LEU A 72 2.82 5.58 3.25
C LEU A 72 1.34 6.00 3.11
N ASN A 73 0.67 6.34 4.21
CA ASN A 73 -0.73 6.79 4.19
C ASN A 73 -0.93 8.10 3.41
N LYS A 74 0.09 8.97 3.38
CA LYS A 74 0.09 10.19 2.56
C LYS A 74 0.18 9.89 1.04
N GLY A 75 0.63 8.68 0.67
CA GLY A 75 0.96 8.30 -0.72
C GLY A 75 2.39 8.66 -1.14
N SER A 76 3.22 9.11 -0.20
CA SER A 76 4.64 9.46 -0.41
C SER A 76 5.51 8.20 -0.29
N LEU A 77 5.43 7.33 -1.32
CA LEU A 77 6.10 6.02 -1.31
C LEU A 77 7.62 6.12 -1.29
N ASP A 78 8.22 7.12 -1.92
CA ASP A 78 9.67 7.29 -1.97
C ASP A 78 10.25 7.61 -0.58
N GLU A 79 9.61 8.53 0.15
CA GLU A 79 10.00 8.86 1.52
C GLU A 79 9.78 7.68 2.49
N ALA A 80 8.67 6.96 2.34
CA ALA A 80 8.41 5.75 3.13
C ALA A 80 9.47 4.67 2.88
N SER A 81 9.85 4.47 1.61
CA SER A 81 10.89 3.50 1.19
C SER A 81 12.26 3.88 1.74
N LYS A 82 12.62 5.17 1.68
CA LYS A 82 13.89 5.64 2.24
C LYS A 82 14.00 5.38 3.74
N ILE A 83 12.95 5.69 4.51
CA ILE A 83 12.92 5.42 5.96
C ILE A 83 13.01 3.91 6.22
N MET A 84 12.36 3.09 5.39
CA MET A 84 12.44 1.64 5.47
C MET A 84 13.88 1.13 5.29
N GLU A 85 14.54 1.56 4.22
CA GLU A 85 15.91 1.17 3.92
C GLU A 85 16.87 1.56 5.05
N ASP A 86 16.74 2.77 5.60
CA ASP A 86 17.54 3.24 6.74
C ASP A 86 17.29 2.39 8.00
N LEU A 87 16.03 2.00 8.25
CA LEU A 87 15.64 1.14 9.37
C LEU A 87 16.20 -0.28 9.23
N LEU A 88 16.08 -0.91 8.06
CA LEU A 88 16.61 -2.25 7.82
C LEU A 88 18.13 -2.28 7.82
N SER A 89 18.78 -1.19 7.39
CA SER A 89 20.23 -1.04 7.44
C SER A 89 20.74 -0.94 8.88
N SER A 90 20.01 -0.25 9.75
CA SER A 90 20.43 0.01 11.14
C SER A 90 19.93 -1.04 12.13
N TYR A 91 18.79 -1.66 11.84
CA TYR A 91 18.09 -2.63 12.68
C TYR A 91 17.53 -3.79 11.84
N PRO A 92 18.39 -4.69 11.33
CA PRO A 92 17.98 -5.76 10.41
C PRO A 92 16.91 -6.71 10.96
N ASP A 93 16.87 -6.90 12.28
CA ASP A 93 15.95 -7.82 12.96
C ASP A 93 14.66 -7.13 13.47
N LEU A 94 14.45 -5.84 13.16
CA LEU A 94 13.26 -5.10 13.59
C LEU A 94 12.02 -5.59 12.82
N THR A 95 11.14 -6.32 13.51
CA THR A 95 9.93 -6.90 12.90
C THR A 95 9.03 -5.83 12.27
N GLU A 96 8.91 -4.67 12.92
CA GLU A 96 8.13 -3.55 12.42
C GLU A 96 8.71 -2.93 11.16
N ALA A 97 10.02 -3.05 10.92
CA ALA A 97 10.63 -2.62 9.66
C ALA A 97 10.17 -3.55 8.52
N HIS A 98 10.35 -4.86 8.67
CA HIS A 98 9.86 -5.83 7.68
C HIS A 98 8.35 -5.72 7.42
N ALA A 99 7.56 -5.40 8.45
CA ALA A 99 6.13 -5.15 8.28
C ALA A 99 5.85 -3.91 7.41
N LEU A 100 6.58 -2.82 7.62
CA LEU A 100 6.45 -1.61 6.80
C LEU A 100 6.99 -1.84 5.37
N GLU A 101 8.01 -2.67 5.17
CA GLU A 101 8.50 -3.08 3.84
C GLU A 101 7.39 -3.81 3.07
N ALA A 102 6.76 -4.80 3.70
CA ALA A 102 5.65 -5.53 3.11
C ALA A 102 4.48 -4.61 2.74
N LEU A 103 4.14 -3.65 3.60
CA LEU A 103 3.09 -2.65 3.32
C LEU A 103 3.46 -1.75 2.14
N ILE A 104 4.70 -1.27 2.05
CA ILE A 104 5.17 -0.44 0.93
C ILE A 104 5.08 -1.22 -0.39
N HIS A 105 5.52 -2.49 -0.41
CA HIS A 105 5.42 -3.33 -1.60
C HIS A 105 3.97 -3.58 -2.02
N PHE A 106 3.10 -3.86 -1.06
CA PHE A 106 1.67 -4.03 -1.30
C PHE A 106 1.05 -2.76 -1.91
N THR A 107 1.27 -1.61 -1.29
CA THR A 107 0.73 -0.33 -1.78
C THR A 107 1.30 0.02 -3.15
N LYS A 108 2.61 -0.15 -3.40
CA LYS A 108 3.22 0.11 -4.71
C LYS A 108 2.59 -0.73 -5.83
N LYS A 109 2.28 -1.99 -5.51
CA LYS A 109 1.59 -2.91 -6.41
C LYS A 109 0.19 -2.41 -6.76
N ASP A 110 -0.60 -2.00 -5.75
CA ASP A 110 -1.94 -1.44 -5.95
C ASP A 110 -1.92 -0.16 -6.81
N TYR A 111 -0.98 0.76 -6.57
CA TYR A 111 -0.84 1.99 -7.36
C TYR A 111 -0.52 1.68 -8.82
N LEU A 112 0.43 0.79 -9.09
CA LEU A 112 0.79 0.42 -10.45
C LEU A 112 -0.39 -0.21 -11.19
N GLN A 113 -1.19 -1.01 -10.48
CA GLN A 113 -2.41 -1.58 -11.05
C GLN A 113 -3.46 -0.51 -11.36
N ALA A 114 -3.70 0.43 -10.45
CA ALA A 114 -4.64 1.53 -10.65
C ALA A 114 -4.23 2.42 -11.84
N GLU A 115 -2.94 2.70 -12.00
CA GLU A 115 -2.43 3.48 -13.14
C GLU A 115 -2.66 2.76 -14.47
N LYS A 116 -2.37 1.46 -14.56
CA LYS A 116 -2.60 0.68 -15.77
C LYS A 116 -4.09 0.55 -16.10
N TRP A 117 -4.93 0.36 -15.08
CA TRP A 117 -6.37 0.36 -15.26
C TRP A 117 -6.87 1.70 -15.82
N LYS A 118 -6.43 2.81 -15.24
CA LYS A 118 -6.78 4.15 -15.71
C LYS A 118 -6.29 4.43 -17.14
N ALA A 119 -5.08 3.98 -17.48
CA ALA A 119 -4.56 4.10 -18.85
C ALA A 119 -5.45 3.36 -19.86
N PHE A 120 -5.89 2.14 -19.50
CA PHE A 120 -6.86 1.38 -20.30
C PHE A 120 -8.24 2.06 -20.39
N GLU A 121 -8.75 2.67 -19.31
CA GLU A 121 -10.03 3.40 -19.37
C GLU A 121 -9.98 4.64 -20.27
N LEU A 122 -8.82 5.32 -20.35
CA LEU A 122 -8.64 6.52 -21.16
C LEU A 122 -8.63 6.22 -22.67
N ASP A 123 -8.08 5.06 -23.06
CA ASP A 123 -8.13 4.54 -24.43
C ASP A 123 -8.31 3.02 -24.39
N ASP A 124 -9.56 2.57 -24.37
CA ASP A 124 -9.90 1.15 -24.30
C ASP A 124 -9.66 0.40 -25.63
N THR A 125 -9.20 1.11 -26.66
CA THR A 125 -8.78 0.55 -27.94
C THR A 125 -7.25 0.40 -28.05
N ASP A 126 -6.49 1.01 -27.14
CA ASP A 126 -5.05 0.84 -27.09
C ASP A 126 -4.68 -0.58 -26.60
N ALA A 127 -4.26 -1.41 -27.55
CA ALA A 127 -3.86 -2.77 -27.31
C ALA A 127 -2.63 -2.86 -26.38
N GLU A 128 -1.75 -1.85 -26.37
CA GLU A 128 -0.54 -1.86 -25.54
C GLU A 128 -0.90 -1.64 -24.07
N SER A 129 -1.67 -0.59 -23.76
CA SER A 129 -2.17 -0.34 -22.40
C SER A 129 -3.03 -1.49 -21.87
N GLY A 130 -3.94 -2.02 -22.70
CA GLY A 130 -4.76 -3.18 -22.34
C GLY A 130 -3.93 -4.44 -22.06
N ALA A 131 -2.95 -4.75 -22.91
CA ALA A 131 -2.07 -5.89 -22.70
C ALA A 131 -1.19 -5.72 -21.45
N ALA A 132 -0.67 -4.51 -21.21
CA ALA A 132 0.15 -4.21 -20.04
C ALA A 132 -0.62 -4.32 -18.71
N ALA A 133 -1.91 -3.93 -18.70
CA ALA A 133 -2.80 -4.06 -17.55
C ALA A 133 -3.12 -5.53 -17.24
N VAL A 134 -3.35 -6.35 -18.27
CA VAL A 134 -3.54 -7.80 -18.14
C VAL A 134 -2.26 -8.47 -17.64
N ASP A 135 -1.11 -8.17 -18.25
CA ASP A 135 0.17 -8.79 -17.86
C ASP A 135 0.54 -8.47 -16.42
N LEU A 136 0.32 -7.22 -15.99
CA LEU A 136 0.50 -6.87 -14.58
C LEU A 136 -0.45 -7.67 -13.70
N SER A 137 -1.74 -7.69 -14.00
CA SER A 137 -2.73 -8.41 -13.18
C SER A 137 -2.36 -9.90 -13.04
N VAL A 138 -1.76 -10.51 -14.07
CA VAL A 138 -1.23 -11.88 -14.01
C VAL A 138 0.01 -11.99 -13.14
N GLU A 139 1.00 -11.10 -13.28
CA GLU A 139 2.19 -11.04 -12.39
C GLU A 139 1.79 -10.85 -10.92
N LEU A 140 0.70 -10.13 -10.70
CA LEU A 140 0.13 -9.86 -9.40
C LEU A 140 -0.71 -11.02 -8.85
N GLU A 141 -0.85 -12.13 -9.60
CA GLU A 141 -1.73 -13.28 -9.30
C GLU A 141 -3.22 -12.93 -9.21
N GLU A 142 -3.61 -11.76 -9.72
CA GLU A 142 -4.99 -11.28 -9.76
C GLU A 142 -5.68 -11.72 -11.04
N MET A 143 -5.85 -13.04 -11.16
CA MET A 143 -6.43 -13.70 -12.31
C MET A 143 -7.85 -13.21 -12.66
N GLU A 144 -8.65 -12.83 -11.65
CA GLU A 144 -9.99 -12.27 -11.86
C GLU A 144 -9.96 -10.89 -12.53
N THR A 145 -9.06 -10.01 -12.09
CA THR A 145 -8.87 -8.67 -12.70
C THR A 145 -8.40 -8.81 -14.14
N ALA A 146 -7.43 -9.70 -14.39
CA ALA A 146 -6.96 -10.00 -15.74
C ALA A 146 -8.09 -10.48 -16.65
N LEU A 147 -8.94 -11.39 -16.16
CA LEU A 147 -10.08 -11.92 -16.90
C LEU A 147 -11.15 -10.85 -17.16
N ALA A 148 -11.41 -9.98 -16.20
CA ALA A 148 -12.36 -8.87 -16.33
C ALA A 148 -11.95 -7.88 -17.42
N ILE A 149 -10.66 -7.51 -17.49
CA ILE A 149 -10.11 -6.67 -18.57
C ILE A 149 -10.32 -7.35 -19.92
N LEU A 150 -9.87 -8.61 -20.04
CA LEU A 150 -9.97 -9.38 -21.27
C LEU A 150 -11.43 -9.50 -21.74
N THR A 151 -12.36 -9.73 -20.82
CA THR A 151 -13.80 -9.82 -21.09
C THR A 151 -14.37 -8.49 -21.58
N THR A 152 -14.01 -7.39 -20.93
CA THR A 152 -14.46 -6.04 -21.32
C THR A 152 -14.01 -5.68 -22.74
N VAL A 153 -12.74 -5.94 -23.06
CA VAL A 153 -12.17 -5.69 -24.39
C VAL A 153 -12.88 -6.51 -25.45
N THR A 154 -13.05 -7.81 -25.20
CA THR A 154 -13.65 -8.74 -26.18
C THR A 154 -15.15 -8.55 -26.38
N GLN A 155 -15.90 -8.10 -25.36
CA GLN A 155 -17.32 -7.75 -25.49
C GLN A 155 -17.54 -6.51 -26.38
N LYS A 156 -16.62 -5.54 -26.36
CA LYS A 156 -16.68 -4.35 -27.20
C LYS A 156 -16.09 -4.56 -28.60
N ALA A 157 -15.22 -5.56 -28.76
CA ALA A 157 -14.51 -5.83 -29.99
C ALA A 157 -15.46 -6.34 -31.09
N SER A 158 -15.31 -5.80 -32.30
CA SER A 158 -15.93 -6.38 -33.49
C SER A 158 -15.14 -7.60 -33.99
N ALA A 159 -15.78 -8.45 -34.78
CA ALA A 159 -15.15 -9.65 -35.33
C ALA A 159 -13.82 -9.33 -36.03
N GLY A 160 -12.75 -10.02 -35.62
CA GLY A 160 -11.40 -9.83 -36.18
C GLY A 160 -10.55 -8.74 -35.53
N THR A 161 -11.10 -7.96 -34.58
CA THR A 161 -10.35 -6.99 -33.77
C THR A 161 -9.93 -7.57 -32.40
N ALA A 162 -9.09 -6.87 -31.65
CA ALA A 162 -8.63 -7.27 -30.31
C ALA A 162 -8.11 -8.72 -30.19
N LYS A 163 -7.44 -9.23 -31.24
CA LYS A 163 -6.96 -10.63 -31.31
C LYS A 163 -6.11 -11.04 -30.09
N TRP A 164 -5.33 -10.10 -29.55
CA TRP A 164 -4.53 -10.31 -28.35
C TRP A 164 -5.40 -10.70 -27.14
N ALA A 165 -6.55 -10.04 -26.96
CA ALA A 165 -7.46 -10.25 -25.84
C ALA A 165 -8.21 -11.57 -25.99
N TRP A 166 -8.70 -11.87 -27.20
CA TRP A 166 -9.33 -13.15 -27.51
C TRP A 166 -8.38 -14.34 -27.24
N LEU A 167 -7.14 -14.26 -27.69
CA LEU A 167 -6.14 -15.31 -27.49
C LEU A 167 -5.85 -15.56 -26.00
N ARG A 168 -5.61 -14.48 -25.25
CA ARG A 168 -5.29 -14.58 -23.81
C ARG A 168 -6.50 -15.06 -23.00
N ARG A 169 -7.72 -14.64 -23.33
CA ARG A 169 -8.96 -15.11 -22.68
C ARG A 169 -9.22 -16.59 -22.94
N GLY A 170 -9.03 -17.03 -24.18
CA GLY A 170 -9.13 -18.45 -24.54
C GLY A 170 -8.11 -19.30 -23.78
N LEU A 171 -6.85 -18.84 -23.72
CA LEU A 171 -5.79 -19.54 -22.98
C LEU A 171 -6.08 -19.62 -21.47
N TYR A 172 -6.67 -18.56 -20.89
CA TYR A 172 -7.12 -18.57 -19.50
C TYR A 172 -8.12 -19.69 -19.24
N TYR A 173 -9.20 -19.76 -20.04
CA TYR A 173 -10.24 -20.78 -19.87
C TYR A 173 -9.74 -22.21 -20.10
N LEU A 174 -8.80 -22.39 -21.03
CA LEU A 174 -8.13 -23.70 -21.21
C LEU A 174 -7.34 -24.11 -19.96
N LYS A 175 -6.56 -23.20 -19.37
CA LYS A 175 -5.83 -23.47 -18.12
C LYS A 175 -6.77 -23.75 -16.94
N ALA A 176 -7.91 -23.07 -16.88
CA ALA A 176 -8.93 -23.28 -15.84
C ALA A 176 -9.77 -24.56 -16.04
N GLY A 177 -9.57 -25.30 -17.14
CA GLY A 177 -10.37 -26.48 -17.48
C GLY A 177 -11.79 -26.16 -17.96
N GLN A 178 -12.11 -24.87 -18.18
CA GLN A 178 -13.41 -24.36 -18.63
C GLN A 178 -13.48 -24.35 -20.17
N HIS A 179 -13.35 -25.53 -20.77
CA HIS A 179 -13.21 -25.70 -22.22
C HIS A 179 -14.40 -25.14 -23.02
N SER A 180 -15.61 -25.14 -22.47
CA SER A 180 -16.81 -24.58 -23.12
C SER A 180 -16.75 -23.06 -23.28
N GLN A 181 -16.08 -22.35 -22.37
CA GLN A 181 -15.92 -20.89 -22.41
C GLN A 181 -14.72 -20.46 -23.27
N ALA A 182 -13.75 -21.35 -23.50
CA ALA A 182 -12.60 -21.09 -24.35
C ALA A 182 -12.94 -20.93 -25.84
N VAL A 183 -14.10 -21.43 -26.27
CA VAL A 183 -14.58 -21.42 -27.67
C VAL A 183 -15.82 -20.54 -27.84
N ALA A 184 -16.31 -19.93 -26.76
CA ALA A 184 -17.53 -19.12 -26.80
C ALA A 184 -17.28 -17.75 -27.46
N GLU A 185 -18.07 -17.51 -28.51
CA GLU A 185 -18.06 -16.34 -29.42
C GLU A 185 -18.33 -15.00 -28.72
#